data_AF-A0A2D7KLM8-F1
#
_entry.id   AF-A0A2D7KLM8-F1
#
_cell.length_a   1.000
_cell.length_b   1.000
_cell.length_c   1.000
_cell.angle_alpha   90.00
_cell.angle_beta   90.00
_cell.angle_gamma   90.00
#
_symmetry.space_group_name_H-M   'P 1'
#
loop_
_entity.id
_entity.type
_entity.pdbx_description
1 polymer ?
#
loop_
_entity_poly.entity_id
_entity_poly.type
_entity_poly.pdbx_seq_one_letter_code
_entity_poly.pdbx_strand_id
1 'polypeptide(L)' 'MADCDGKRAVFEGIARCELRDGLLLSYHEVADAFTGLSQLGFSGDRLKRIAKKQSSLLLARDESLKHLKGT' A
#
# COMPACT_ATOMS: atom_id res chain seq x y z
N MET A 1 -4.08 8.11 -18.07
CA MET A 1 -4.31 8.76 -16.76
C MET A 1 -3.49 10.04 -16.76
N ALA A 2 -4.08 11.18 -16.41
CA ALA A 2 -3.48 12.50 -16.67
C ALA A 2 -2.16 12.81 -15.92
N ASP A 3 -1.81 12.02 -14.89
CA ASP A 3 -0.66 12.26 -14.00
C ASP A 3 0.37 11.11 -13.99
N CYS A 4 0.63 10.43 -15.12
CA CYS A 4 1.61 9.35 -15.18
C CYS A 4 2.38 9.38 -16.50
N ASP A 5 3.72 9.43 -16.40
CA ASP A 5 4.64 9.53 -17.55
C ASP A 5 4.78 8.23 -18.37
N GLY A 6 3.99 7.19 -18.06
CA GLY A 6 4.06 5.89 -18.76
C GLY A 6 5.37 5.13 -18.55
N LYS A 7 6.19 5.54 -17.57
CA LYS A 7 7.48 4.93 -17.24
C LYS A 7 7.28 3.61 -16.50
N ARG A 8 8.28 2.72 -16.59
CA ARG A 8 8.36 1.57 -15.67
C ARG A 8 8.76 2.09 -14.29
N ALA A 9 8.14 1.53 -13.26
CA ALA A 9 8.45 1.83 -11.87
C ALA A 9 8.66 0.54 -11.10
N VAL A 10 9.51 0.60 -10.08
CA VAL A 10 9.75 -0.48 -9.13
C VAL A 10 9.24 -0.09 -7.75
N PHE A 11 8.81 -1.07 -6.96
CA PHE A 11 8.46 -0.91 -5.56
C PHE A 11 8.89 -2.16 -4.79
N GLU A 12 9.05 -2.02 -3.49
CA GLU A 12 9.31 -3.14 -2.57
C GLU A 12 8.05 -3.45 -1.76
N GLY A 13 7.90 -4.68 -1.32
CA GLY A 13 6.70 -5.11 -0.59
C GLY A 13 6.87 -6.43 0.13
N ILE A 14 5.88 -6.73 0.98
CA ILE A 14 5.77 -7.99 1.70
C ILE A 14 4.48 -8.66 1.25
N ALA A 15 4.60 -9.91 0.79
CA ALA A 15 3.48 -10.79 0.55
C ALA A 15 3.28 -11.74 1.74
N ARG A 16 2.07 -11.79 2.28
CA ARG A 16 1.60 -12.81 3.20
C ARG A 16 0.74 -13.79 2.40
N CYS A 17 1.25 -14.99 2.24
CA CYS A 17 0.59 -16.08 1.54
C CYS A 17 0.21 -17.18 2.53
N GLU A 18 -0.99 -17.71 2.41
CA GLU A 18 -1.35 -18.98 3.04
C GLU A 18 -1.37 -20.06 1.96
N LEU A 19 -0.76 -21.20 2.25
CA LEU A 19 -0.70 -22.33 1.33
C LEU A 19 -1.52 -23.49 1.88
N ARG A 20 -2.21 -24.21 0.99
CA ARG A 20 -2.90 -25.47 1.29
C ARG A 20 -2.73 -26.41 0.11
N ASP A 21 -2.28 -27.64 0.38
CA ASP A 21 -2.05 -28.67 -0.63
C ASP A 21 -1.14 -28.21 -1.79
N GLY A 22 -0.13 -27.40 -1.46
CA GLY A 22 0.83 -26.85 -2.44
C GLY A 22 0.29 -25.70 -3.28
N LEU A 23 -0.94 -25.22 -3.02
CA LEU A 23 -1.59 -24.12 -3.73
C LEU A 23 -1.78 -22.90 -2.83
N LEU A 24 -1.88 -21.70 -3.42
CA LEU A 24 -2.24 -20.48 -2.71
C LEU A 24 -3.70 -20.55 -2.24
N LEU A 25 -3.89 -20.60 -0.93
CA LEU A 25 -5.19 -20.47 -0.28
C LEU A 25 -5.58 -19.00 -0.12
N SER A 26 -4.63 -18.15 0.27
CA SER A 26 -4.85 -16.71 0.36
C SER A 26 -3.57 -15.93 0.05
N TYR A 27 -3.76 -14.70 -0.42
CA TYR A 27 -2.69 -13.77 -0.75
C TYR A 27 -3.07 -12.37 -0.25
N HIS A 28 -2.17 -11.76 0.50
CA HIS A 28 -2.25 -10.37 0.93
C HIS A 28 -0.89 -9.70 0.72
N GLU A 29 -0.87 -8.51 0.16
CA GLU A 29 0.37 -7.76 -0.05
C GLU A 29 0.29 -6.38 0.59
N VAL A 30 1.40 -5.97 1.17
CA VAL A 30 1.67 -4.58 1.53
C VAL A 30 2.89 -4.13 0.74
N ALA A 31 2.70 -3.11 -0.11
CA ALA A 31 3.76 -2.52 -0.91
C ALA A 31 4.11 -1.13 -0.41
N ASP A 32 5.41 -0.79 -0.38
CA ASP A 32 5.86 0.60 -0.35
C ASP A 32 5.66 1.25 -1.72
N ALA A 33 4.39 1.52 -2.03
CA ALA A 33 3.97 2.06 -3.31
C ALA A 33 4.48 3.49 -3.57
N PHE A 34 4.96 4.22 -2.55
CA PHE A 34 5.38 5.61 -2.71
C PHE A 34 6.64 5.75 -3.57
N THR A 35 7.57 4.80 -3.47
CA THR A 35 8.75 4.74 -4.34
C THR A 35 8.34 4.61 -5.81
N GLY A 36 7.38 3.73 -6.11
CA GLY A 36 6.86 3.55 -7.46
C GLY A 36 6.07 4.76 -7.97
N LEU A 37 5.20 5.33 -7.15
CA LEU A 37 4.41 6.52 -7.51
C LEU A 37 5.30 7.74 -7.81
N SER A 38 6.39 7.91 -7.05
CA SER A 38 7.39 8.94 -7.32
C SER A 38 8.05 8.76 -8.69
N GLN A 39 8.48 7.53 -9.03
CA GLN A 39 9.09 7.21 -10.33
C GLN A 39 8.14 7.46 -11.52
N LEU A 40 6.82 7.28 -11.29
CA LEU A 40 5.79 7.55 -12.29
C LEU A 40 5.50 9.05 -12.49
N GLY A 41 6.10 9.94 -11.69
CA GLY A 41 5.98 11.39 -11.83
C GLY A 41 4.81 12.01 -11.05
N PHE A 42 4.26 11.31 -10.05
CA PHE A 42 3.15 11.87 -9.28
C PHE A 42 3.60 13.09 -8.47
N SER A 43 2.80 14.16 -8.50
CA SER A 43 3.11 15.37 -7.74
C SER A 43 3.05 15.15 -6.23
N GLY A 44 3.80 15.95 -5.47
CA GLY A 44 3.81 15.91 -4.00
C GLY A 44 2.42 16.05 -3.39
N ASP A 45 1.56 16.93 -3.94
CA ASP A 45 0.17 17.07 -3.50
C ASP A 45 -0.67 15.81 -3.73
N ARG A 46 -0.40 15.08 -4.82
CA ARG A 46 -1.06 13.81 -5.09
C ARG A 46 -0.58 12.72 -4.13
N LEU A 47 0.72 12.62 -3.89
CA LEU A 47 1.29 11.70 -2.92
C LEU A 47 0.75 11.97 -1.50
N LYS A 48 0.67 13.23 -1.08
CA LYS A 48 0.09 13.63 0.23
C LYS A 48 -1.35 13.17 0.39
N ARG A 49 -2.18 13.33 -0.65
CA ARG A 49 -3.58 12.86 -0.63
C ARG A 49 -3.68 11.33 -0.54
N ILE A 50 -2.82 10.62 -1.26
CA ILE A 50 -2.74 9.15 -1.20
C ILE A 50 -2.33 8.71 0.21
N ALA A 51 -1.29 9.32 0.78
CA ALA A 51 -0.82 9.03 2.13
C ALA A 51 -1.92 9.25 3.18
N LYS A 52 -2.64 10.36 3.10
CA LYS A 52 -3.78 10.63 4.00
C LYS A 52 -4.85 9.56 3.88
N LYS A 53 -5.24 9.19 2.66
CA LYS A 53 -6.26 8.15 2.42
C LYS A 53 -5.80 6.79 2.96
N GLN A 54 -4.58 6.37 2.65
CA GLN A 54 -4.03 5.09 3.12
C GLN A 54 -3.89 5.05 4.64
N SER A 55 -3.45 6.15 5.26
CA SER A 55 -3.40 6.31 6.71
C SER A 55 -4.79 6.15 7.34
N SER A 56 -5.81 6.84 6.81
CA SER A 56 -7.19 6.69 7.31
C SER A 56 -7.72 5.26 7.17
N LEU A 57 -7.43 4.58 6.05
CA LEU A 57 -7.84 3.19 5.85
C LEU A 57 -7.12 2.24 6.81
N LEU A 58 -5.83 2.46 7.08
CA LEU A 58 -5.06 1.66 8.03
C LEU A 58 -5.60 1.84 9.44
N LEU A 59 -5.84 3.09 9.88
CA LEU A 59 -6.38 3.37 11.21
C LEU A 59 -7.79 2.79 11.43
N ALA A 60 -8.56 2.61 10.36
CA ALA A 60 -9.92 2.05 10.42
C ALA A 60 -9.95 0.51 10.52
N ARG A 61 -8.81 -0.18 10.39
CA ARG A 61 -8.79 -1.65 10.45
C ARG A 61 -8.95 -2.14 11.89
N ASP A 62 -9.66 -3.25 12.07
CA ASP A 62 -9.88 -3.87 13.38
C ASP A 62 -8.56 -4.23 14.07
N GLU A 63 -7.56 -4.71 13.32
CA GLU A 63 -6.23 -4.98 13.87
C GLU A 63 -5.56 -3.70 14.39
N SER A 64 -5.69 -2.58 13.67
CA SER A 64 -5.08 -1.30 14.05
C SER A 64 -5.80 -0.67 15.24
N LEU A 65 -7.13 -0.75 15.32
CA LEU A 65 -7.92 -0.21 16.43
C LEU A 65 -7.47 -0.74 17.80
N LYS A 66 -7.00 -1.99 17.87
CA LYS A 66 -6.48 -2.58 19.11
C LYS A 66 -5.19 -1.92 19.59
N HIS A 67 -4.37 -1.42 18.66
CA HIS A 67 -3.13 -0.71 18.96
C HIS A 67 -3.36 0.78 19.30
N LEU A 68 -4.51 1.35 18.94
CA LEU A 68 -4.84 2.76 19.19
C LEU A 68 -5.52 3.01 20.54
N LYS A 69 -6.04 1.97 21.20
CA LYS A 69 -6.76 2.07 22.49
C LYS A 69 -5.85 2.12 23.72
N GLY A 70 -4.54 2.29 23.54
CA GLY A 70 -3.54 2.39 24.60
C GLY A 70 -2.81 3.73 24.58
N THR A 71 -3.52 4.80 24.92
CA THR A 71 -3.00 6.10 25.42
C THR A 71 -4.11 6.77 26.21
#